data_AF-A0A958H984-F1
#
_entry.id   AF-A0A958H984-F1
#
_cell.length_a   1.000
_cell.length_b   1.000
_cell.length_c   1.000
_cell.angle_alpha   90.00
_cell.angle_beta   90.00
_cell.angle_gamma   90.00
#
_symmetry.space_group_name_H-M   'P 1'
#
loop_
_entity.id
_entity.type
_entity.pdbx_description
1 polymer ?
#
loop_
_entity_poly.entity_id
_entity_poly.type
_entity_poly.pdbx_seq_one_letter_code
_entity_poly.pdbx_strand_id
1 'polypeptide(L)'
;MSNRPSLKIGVEEEYQIINPETRGLEYVITRSSKGEEPVLRGHDSEAPLNETLASLTRSLASPVLGNISAVRDALLEQRIVVCRTAQDLGLAVAAAGAHPFASWRQAGVPMPGRFVGLSDELRGVAERLLVFGMHVHIGIEDRDFAIDCMNIVRYVLPHILTL
;
A
#
# COMPACT_ATOMS: atom_id res chain seq x y z
N MET A 1 9.01 21.81 -29.59
CA MET A 1 7.91 20.82 -29.51
C MET A 1 8.15 20.01 -28.26
N SER A 2 7.28 20.10 -27.24
CA SER A 2 7.43 19.28 -26.05
C SER A 2 7.26 17.81 -26.45
N ASN A 3 8.22 16.96 -26.07
CA ASN A 3 8.14 15.52 -26.32
C ASN A 3 6.92 14.97 -25.59
N ARG A 4 6.19 14.05 -26.23
CA ARG A 4 5.07 13.38 -25.54
C ARG A 4 5.58 12.68 -24.28
N PRO A 5 4.85 12.77 -23.15
CA PRO A 5 5.27 12.13 -21.91
C PRO A 5 5.38 10.62 -22.11
N SER A 6 6.29 9.98 -21.38
CA SER A 6 6.47 8.53 -21.48
C SER A 6 5.27 7.73 -20.94
N LEU A 7 4.50 8.33 -20.02
CA LEU A 7 3.31 7.76 -19.39
C LEU A 7 3.54 6.36 -18.80
N LYS A 8 4.77 6.10 -18.35
CA LYS A 8 5.09 4.86 -17.64
C LYS A 8 4.30 4.77 -16.34
N ILE A 9 3.90 3.56 -15.98
CA ILE A 9 2.96 3.32 -14.89
C ILE A 9 3.65 2.50 -13.81
N GLY A 10 3.61 2.96 -12.57
CA GLY A 10 3.90 2.15 -11.38
C GLY A 10 2.64 2.04 -10.54
N VAL A 11 2.36 0.86 -9.97
CA VAL A 11 1.22 0.67 -9.05
C VAL A 11 1.71 0.05 -7.76
N GLU A 12 1.25 0.59 -6.64
CA GLU A 12 1.53 0.09 -5.29
C GLU A 12 0.20 -0.27 -4.61
N GLU A 13 0.16 -1.41 -3.90
CA GLU A 13 -1.01 -1.87 -3.17
C GLU A 13 -0.62 -2.18 -1.71
N GLU A 14 -1.50 -1.81 -0.79
CA GLU A 14 -1.39 -2.15 0.62
C GLU A 14 -2.36 -3.28 0.97
N TYR A 15 -1.90 -4.25 1.75
CA TYR A 15 -2.70 -5.45 2.05
C TYR A 15 -3.00 -5.58 3.55
N GLN A 16 -4.25 -5.94 3.84
CA GLN A 16 -4.72 -6.37 5.15
C GLN A 16 -4.57 -7.87 5.25
N ILE A 17 -3.69 -8.36 6.13
CA ILE A 17 -3.58 -9.77 6.45
C ILE A 17 -4.38 -10.04 7.71
N ILE A 18 -5.39 -10.89 7.61
CA ILE A 18 -6.37 -11.13 8.65
C ILE A 18 -6.40 -12.60 9.07
N ASN A 19 -6.86 -12.84 10.29
CA ASN A 19 -7.25 -14.15 10.75
C ASN A 19 -8.61 -14.55 10.10
N PRO A 20 -8.73 -15.71 9.43
CA PRO A 20 -9.95 -16.08 8.71
C PRO A 20 -11.14 -16.41 9.63
N GLU A 21 -10.91 -16.78 10.90
CA GLU A 21 -11.96 -17.10 11.87
C GLU A 21 -12.46 -15.84 12.57
N THR A 22 -11.55 -15.08 13.19
CA THR A 22 -11.90 -13.88 13.97
C THR A 22 -12.13 -12.65 13.09
N ARG A 23 -11.62 -12.66 11.86
CA ARG A 23 -11.53 -11.51 10.95
C ARG A 23 -10.66 -10.37 11.49
N GLY A 24 -9.91 -10.61 12.57
CA GLY A 24 -8.99 -9.65 13.17
C GLY A 24 -7.81 -9.36 12.25
N LEU A 25 -7.31 -8.12 12.32
CA LEU A 25 -6.13 -7.69 11.59
C LEU A 25 -4.89 -8.25 12.28
N GLU A 26 -4.12 -9.05 11.57
CA GLU A 26 -2.88 -9.64 12.10
C GLU A 26 -1.68 -8.84 11.62
N TYR A 27 -1.62 -8.56 10.30
CA TYR A 27 -0.52 -7.81 9.70
C TYR A 27 -0.97 -6.78 8.68
N VAL A 28 -0.23 -5.67 8.61
CA VAL A 28 -0.32 -4.67 7.54
C VAL A 28 0.91 -4.77 6.67
N ILE A 29 0.72 -4.97 5.37
CA ILE A 29 1.77 -4.91 4.35
C ILE A 29 1.63 -3.56 3.66
N THR A 30 2.58 -2.64 3.92
CA THR A 30 2.68 -1.38 3.18
C THR A 30 4.03 -1.29 2.47
N ARG A 31 4.00 -0.74 1.26
CA ARG A 31 5.20 -0.33 0.55
C ARG A 31 5.39 1.16 0.75
N SER A 32 6.61 1.55 1.10
CA SER A 32 6.99 2.96 1.10
C SER A 32 7.79 3.29 -0.15
N SER A 33 7.53 4.45 -0.73
CA SER A 33 8.11 4.85 -2.02
C SER A 33 9.64 4.87 -1.98
N LYS A 34 10.27 4.56 -3.12
CA LYS A 34 11.72 4.65 -3.43
C LYS A 34 12.67 4.19 -2.31
N GLY A 35 13.04 2.90 -2.37
CA GLY A 35 14.22 2.37 -1.68
C GLY A 35 14.06 2.07 -0.20
N GLU A 36 12.84 2.20 0.31
CA GLU A 36 12.53 1.89 1.70
C GLU A 36 12.03 0.45 1.84
N GLU A 37 12.53 -0.22 2.89
CA GLU A 37 12.11 -1.58 3.23
C GLU A 37 10.59 -1.62 3.46
N PRO A 38 9.89 -2.55 2.79
CA PRO A 38 8.45 -2.71 2.97
C PRO A 38 8.13 -3.01 4.44
N VAL A 39 7.13 -2.31 4.98
CA VAL A 39 6.85 -2.34 6.42
C VAL A 39 5.75 -3.36 6.68
N LEU A 40 6.09 -4.41 7.44
CA LEU A 40 5.12 -5.30 8.04
C LEU A 40 4.85 -4.85 9.49
N ARG A 41 3.60 -4.57 9.84
CA ARG A 41 3.21 -4.24 11.23
C ARG A 41 2.28 -5.31 11.77
N GLY A 42 2.63 -5.93 12.90
CA GLY A 42 1.66 -6.69 13.70
C GLY A 42 0.60 -5.75 14.26
N HIS A 43 -0.66 -6.14 14.30
CA HIS A 43 -1.71 -5.34 14.95
C HIS A 43 -2.14 -5.99 16.28
N ASP A 44 -2.48 -7.28 16.26
CA ASP A 44 -2.91 -8.05 17.45
C ASP A 44 -2.00 -9.25 17.79
N SER A 45 -0.98 -9.54 16.97
CA SER A 45 -0.10 -10.70 17.15
C SER A 45 1.12 -10.37 18.02
N GLU A 46 1.25 -11.01 19.20
CA GLU A 46 2.56 -11.15 19.88
C GLU A 46 3.51 -12.09 19.11
N ALA A 47 3.02 -12.71 18.02
CA ALA A 47 3.82 -13.58 17.18
C ALA A 47 4.96 -12.78 16.52
N PRO A 48 6.21 -13.29 16.56
CA PRO A 48 7.31 -12.67 15.87
C PRO A 48 7.00 -12.55 14.38
N LEU A 49 7.52 -11.49 13.77
CA LEU A 49 7.38 -11.17 12.36
C LEU A 49 7.61 -12.44 11.51
N ASN A 50 6.58 -12.91 10.82
CA ASN A 50 6.73 -14.11 10.00
C ASN A 50 7.71 -13.83 8.85
N GLU A 51 8.86 -14.51 8.84
CA GLU A 51 9.92 -14.27 7.85
C GLU A 51 9.46 -14.48 6.40
N THR A 52 8.47 -15.35 6.19
CA THR A 52 7.85 -15.57 4.87
C THR A 52 7.03 -14.34 4.44
N LEU A 53 6.27 -13.72 5.34
CA LEU A 53 5.60 -12.45 5.04
C LEU A 53 6.60 -11.31 4.87
N ALA A 54 7.64 -11.24 5.68
CA ALA A 54 8.67 -10.20 5.57
C ALA A 54 9.46 -10.29 4.25
N SER A 55 9.77 -11.51 3.79
CA SER A 55 10.42 -11.75 2.49
C SER A 55 9.50 -11.48 1.31
N LEU A 56 8.23 -11.88 1.40
CA LEU A 56 7.20 -11.50 0.44
C LEU A 56 7.13 -9.99 0.28
N THR A 57 6.98 -9.26 1.40
CA THR A 57 6.82 -7.81 1.44
C THR A 57 7.99 -7.12 0.71
N ARG A 58 9.22 -7.59 0.91
CA ARG A 58 10.43 -7.14 0.19
C ARG A 58 10.41 -7.41 -1.33
N SER A 59 9.76 -8.49 -1.76
CA SER A 59 9.67 -8.88 -3.17
C SER A 59 8.52 -8.19 -3.94
N LEU A 60 7.59 -7.52 -3.25
CA LEU A 60 6.49 -6.75 -3.86
C LEU A 60 7.01 -5.42 -4.44
N ALA A 61 7.94 -5.47 -5.38
CA ALA A 61 8.38 -4.31 -6.14
C ALA A 61 7.68 -4.33 -7.51
N SER A 62 6.60 -3.58 -7.64
CA SER A 62 5.94 -3.42 -8.94
C SER A 62 6.88 -2.69 -9.91
N PRO A 63 7.20 -3.28 -11.06
CA PRO A 63 8.05 -2.65 -12.05
C PRO A 63 7.36 -1.42 -12.64
N VAL A 64 8.15 -0.48 -13.16
CA VAL A 64 7.64 0.62 -13.97
C VAL A 64 7.34 0.09 -15.37
N LEU A 65 6.05 0.05 -15.72
CA LEU A 65 5.53 -0.63 -16.91
C LEU A 65 5.05 0.36 -17.97
N GLY A 66 5.00 -0.09 -19.23
CA GLY A 66 4.68 0.77 -20.37
C GLY A 66 3.21 0.82 -20.76
N ASN A 67 2.35 -0.05 -20.23
CA ASN A 67 0.93 -0.11 -20.58
C ASN A 67 0.07 -0.80 -19.51
N ILE A 68 -1.25 -0.59 -19.59
CA ILE A 68 -2.24 -1.08 -18.62
C ILE A 68 -2.33 -2.61 -18.59
N SER A 69 -2.14 -3.30 -19.73
CA SER A 69 -2.20 -4.77 -19.75
C SER A 69 -1.07 -5.37 -18.91
N ALA A 70 0.16 -4.87 -19.11
CA ALA A 70 1.31 -5.30 -18.33
C ALA A 70 1.13 -5.01 -16.84
N VAL A 71 0.55 -3.86 -16.49
CA VAL A 71 0.22 -3.51 -15.10
C VAL A 71 -0.77 -4.50 -14.51
N ARG A 72 -1.84 -4.83 -15.24
CA ARG A 72 -2.84 -5.82 -14.81
C ARG A 72 -2.19 -7.17 -14.56
N ASP A 73 -1.35 -7.66 -15.47
CA ASP A 73 -0.72 -8.97 -15.35
C ASP A 73 0.23 -9.01 -14.13
N ALA A 74 1.03 -7.97 -13.94
CA ALA A 74 1.92 -7.84 -12.77
C ALA A 74 1.14 -7.78 -11.44
N LEU A 75 0.03 -7.04 -11.38
CA LEU A 75 -0.82 -6.98 -10.18
C LEU A 75 -1.52 -8.31 -9.89
N LEU A 76 -1.95 -9.03 -10.92
CA LEU A 76 -2.56 -10.36 -10.75
C LEU A 76 -1.54 -11.34 -10.17
N GLU A 77 -0.33 -11.39 -10.71
CA GLU A 77 0.76 -12.21 -10.19
C GLU A 77 1.06 -11.85 -8.73
N GLN A 78 1.22 -10.56 -8.45
CA GLN A 78 1.47 -10.05 -7.10
C GLN A 78 0.40 -10.51 -6.11
N ARG A 79 -0.88 -10.30 -6.43
CA ARG A 79 -2.01 -10.69 -5.58
C ARG A 79 -2.09 -12.20 -5.38
N ILE A 80 -1.80 -13.00 -6.40
CA ILE A 80 -1.76 -14.46 -6.27
C ILE A 80 -0.70 -14.89 -5.26
N VAL A 81 0.52 -14.34 -5.37
CA VAL A 81 1.61 -14.67 -4.44
C VAL A 81 1.23 -14.25 -3.02
N VAL A 82 0.73 -13.03 -2.81
CA VAL A 82 0.32 -12.55 -1.48
C VAL A 82 -0.77 -13.42 -0.87
N CYS A 83 -1.83 -13.72 -1.63
CA CYS A 83 -2.92 -14.57 -1.15
C CYS A 83 -2.45 -15.99 -0.82
N ARG A 84 -1.61 -16.59 -1.67
CA ARG A 84 -1.07 -17.94 -1.43
C ARG A 84 -0.19 -17.97 -0.19
N THR A 85 0.72 -17.02 -0.05
CA THR A 85 1.58 -16.94 1.14
C THR A 85 0.76 -16.74 2.42
N ALA A 86 -0.29 -15.90 2.39
CA ALA A 86 -1.19 -15.77 3.53
C ALA A 86 -1.88 -17.11 3.85
N GLN A 87 -2.40 -17.81 2.84
CA GLN A 87 -3.06 -19.11 3.01
C GLN A 87 -2.13 -20.18 3.58
N ASP A 88 -0.88 -20.25 3.10
CA ASP A 88 0.13 -21.20 3.60
C ASP A 88 0.43 -20.98 5.10
N LEU A 89 0.13 -19.79 5.63
CA LEU A 89 0.27 -19.40 7.03
C LEU A 89 -1.04 -19.49 7.82
N GLY A 90 -2.13 -20.00 7.23
CA GLY A 90 -3.45 -20.04 7.85
C GLY A 90 -4.12 -18.67 7.97
N LEU A 91 -3.65 -17.68 7.21
CA LEU A 91 -4.16 -16.31 7.19
C LEU A 91 -4.94 -16.05 5.89
N ALA A 92 -5.63 -14.92 5.83
CA ALA A 92 -6.34 -14.46 4.63
C ALA A 92 -6.04 -12.99 4.32
N VAL A 93 -6.34 -12.56 3.09
CA VAL A 93 -6.21 -11.17 2.67
C VAL A 93 -7.59 -10.52 2.63
N ALA A 94 -7.73 -9.33 3.19
CA ALA A 94 -8.94 -8.51 3.06
C ALA A 94 -8.71 -7.34 2.08
N ALA A 95 -9.72 -7.08 1.26
CA ALA A 95 -9.72 -5.98 0.29
C ALA A 95 -10.72 -4.90 0.75
N ALA A 96 -10.24 -3.94 1.53
CA ALA A 96 -11.02 -2.79 1.98
C ALA A 96 -10.11 -1.56 2.17
N GLY A 97 -10.67 -0.35 2.07
CA GLY A 97 -9.91 0.88 2.30
C GLY A 97 -9.59 1.15 3.78
N ALA A 98 -10.32 0.53 4.70
CA ALA A 98 -10.08 0.55 6.13
C ALA A 98 -10.53 -0.78 6.75
N HIS A 99 -9.87 -1.22 7.82
CA HIS A 99 -10.29 -2.41 8.53
C HIS A 99 -11.57 -2.12 9.34
N PRO A 100 -12.63 -2.96 9.30
CA PRO A 100 -13.93 -2.62 9.87
C PRO A 100 -13.95 -2.36 11.39
N PHE A 101 -13.05 -2.99 12.14
CA PHE A 101 -13.02 -2.90 13.60
C PHE A 101 -11.61 -2.89 14.20
N ALA A 102 -10.55 -2.84 13.37
CA ALA A 102 -9.20 -2.71 13.93
C ALA A 102 -9.05 -1.31 14.51
N SER A 103 -8.60 -1.22 15.75
CA SER A 103 -8.42 0.05 16.42
C SER A 103 -6.95 0.40 16.47
N TRP A 104 -6.61 1.59 16.01
CA TRP A 104 -5.28 2.15 16.20
C TRP A 104 -4.90 2.31 17.67
N ARG A 105 -5.88 2.43 18.57
CA ARG A 105 -5.66 2.52 20.02
C ARG A 105 -5.18 1.20 20.63
N GLN A 106 -5.43 0.09 19.93
CA GLN A 106 -5.04 -1.26 20.33
C GLN A 106 -3.75 -1.71 19.63
N ALA A 107 -3.34 -1.01 18.57
CA ALA A 107 -2.10 -1.28 17.86
C ALA A 107 -0.90 -0.96 18.76
N GLY A 108 -0.34 -1.97 19.42
CA GLY A 108 0.83 -1.85 20.29
C GLY A 108 2.16 -1.61 19.54
N VAL A 109 2.13 -1.30 18.25
CA VAL A 109 3.32 -1.31 17.39
C VAL A 109 3.85 0.11 17.13
N PRO A 110 5.10 0.41 17.53
CA PRO A 110 5.71 1.71 17.26
C PRO A 110 5.82 1.98 15.75
N MET A 111 5.63 3.24 15.38
CA MET A 111 5.90 3.73 14.03
C MET A 111 7.38 3.50 13.64
N PRO A 112 7.70 3.10 12.39
CA PRO A 112 9.08 2.97 11.91
C PRO A 112 9.87 4.27 12.10
N GLY A 113 11.17 4.15 12.36
CA GLY A 113 12.08 5.25 12.79
C GLY A 113 11.97 6.59 12.05
N ARG A 114 11.58 6.63 10.77
CA ARG A 114 11.37 7.89 10.03
C ARG A 114 10.12 8.67 10.42
N PHE A 115 9.14 8.02 11.04
CA PHE A 115 7.88 8.62 11.50
C PHE A 115 7.87 8.94 12.99
N VAL A 116 8.97 8.67 13.72
CA VAL A 116 9.10 9.02 15.13
C VAL A 116 8.99 10.54 15.31
N GLY A 117 9.57 11.33 14.40
CA GLY A 117 9.40 12.80 14.41
C GLY A 117 8.00 13.27 13.99
N LEU A 118 7.36 12.59 13.03
CA LEU A 118 5.98 12.89 12.60
C LEU A 118 4.95 12.53 13.69
N SER A 119 5.28 11.55 14.53
CA SER A 119 4.52 11.15 15.72
C SER A 119 4.46 12.28 16.74
N ASP A 120 5.47 13.13 16.87
CA ASP A 120 5.43 14.20 17.87
C ASP A 120 4.60 15.41 17.40
N GLU A 121 4.53 15.69 16.09
CA GLU A 121 3.75 16.81 15.55
C GLU A 121 2.32 16.44 15.11
N LEU A 122 2.10 15.22 14.64
CA LEU A 122 0.85 14.75 14.03
C LEU A 122 0.38 13.41 14.61
N ARG A 123 0.76 13.09 15.86
CA ARG A 123 0.46 11.83 16.55
C ARG A 123 -0.95 11.31 16.31
N GLY A 124 -1.93 12.19 16.50
CA GLY A 124 -3.34 11.83 16.35
C GLY A 124 -3.73 11.42 14.92
N VAL A 125 -3.09 11.96 13.89
CA VAL A 125 -3.33 11.58 12.49
C VAL A 125 -2.55 10.30 12.19
N ALA A 126 -1.27 10.26 12.55
CA ALA A 126 -0.38 9.13 12.31
C ALA A 126 -0.88 7.82 12.93
N GLU A 127 -1.44 7.89 14.13
CA GLU A 127 -2.04 6.74 14.81
C GLU A 127 -3.33 6.30 14.10
N ARG A 128 -4.15 7.22 13.57
CA ARG A 128 -5.44 6.91 12.92
C ARG A 128 -5.33 6.31 11.50
N LEU A 129 -4.13 6.22 10.92
CA LEU A 129 -3.91 5.76 9.54
C LEU A 129 -3.87 4.23 9.43
N LEU A 130 -4.97 3.56 9.82
CA LEU A 130 -5.27 2.19 9.38
C LEU A 130 -6.07 2.23 8.07
N VAL A 131 -5.51 2.95 7.09
CA VAL A 131 -6.05 3.07 5.74
C VAL A 131 -5.19 2.26 4.79
N PHE A 132 -5.83 1.65 3.80
CA PHE A 132 -5.19 0.78 2.82
C PHE A 132 -5.53 1.30 1.44
N GLY A 133 -4.48 1.69 0.71
CA GLY A 133 -4.60 2.33 -0.60
C GLY A 133 -4.05 1.50 -1.75
N MET A 134 -4.44 1.93 -2.94
CA MET A 134 -3.71 1.65 -4.18
C MET A 134 -3.18 2.97 -4.71
N HIS A 135 -1.87 3.06 -4.92
CA HIS A 135 -1.23 4.25 -5.48
C HIS A 135 -0.86 4.00 -6.94
N VAL A 136 -1.27 4.91 -7.83
CA VAL A 136 -0.93 4.85 -9.25
C VAL A 136 0.02 6.01 -9.57
N HIS A 137 1.23 5.67 -10.00
CA HIS A 137 2.29 6.61 -10.35
C HIS A 137 2.41 6.68 -11.88
N ILE A 138 2.34 7.89 -12.43
CA ILE A 138 2.45 8.14 -13.87
C ILE A 138 3.69 8.98 -14.16
N GLY A 139 4.54 8.50 -15.08
CA GLY A 139 5.74 9.20 -15.54
C GLY A 139 5.40 10.37 -16.47
N ILE A 140 5.74 11.58 -16.03
CA ILE A 140 5.57 12.82 -16.80
C ILE A 140 6.88 13.63 -16.69
N GLU A 141 7.55 13.85 -17.83
CA GLU A 141 8.84 14.54 -17.89
C GLU A 141 8.69 16.08 -17.94
N ASP A 142 7.64 16.57 -18.61
CA ASP A 142 7.33 17.98 -18.73
C ASP A 142 6.64 18.48 -17.44
N ARG A 143 7.31 19.38 -16.72
CA ARG A 143 6.86 19.88 -15.42
C ARG A 143 5.63 20.76 -15.52
N ASP A 144 5.54 21.59 -16.56
CA ASP A 144 4.39 22.48 -16.73
C ASP A 144 3.15 21.65 -17.05
N PHE A 145 3.31 20.66 -17.92
CA PHE A 145 2.25 19.68 -18.19
C PHE A 145 1.86 18.87 -16.94
N ALA A 146 2.82 18.48 -16.10
CA ALA A 146 2.51 17.78 -14.85
C ALA A 146 1.64 18.62 -13.90
N ILE A 147 1.91 19.94 -13.81
CA ILE A 147 1.09 20.87 -13.01
C ILE A 147 -0.33 20.94 -13.58
N ASP A 148 -0.46 21.08 -14.90
CA ASP A 148 -1.76 21.11 -15.57
C ASP A 148 -2.55 19.81 -15.36
N CYS A 149 -1.90 18.66 -15.49
CA CYS A 149 -2.51 17.37 -15.18
C CYS A 149 -3.01 17.31 -13.73
N MET A 150 -2.21 17.73 -12.75
CA MET A 150 -2.60 17.71 -11.34
C MET A 150 -3.79 18.62 -11.06
N ASN A 151 -3.91 19.76 -11.76
CA ASN A 151 -5.09 20.62 -11.67
C ASN A 151 -6.37 19.91 -12.13
N ILE A 152 -6.29 19.11 -13.20
CA ILE A 152 -7.42 18.30 -13.66
C ILE A 152 -7.70 17.12 -12.70
N VAL A 153 -6.66 16.43 -12.22
CA VAL A 153 -6.83 15.33 -11.26
C VAL A 153 -7.58 15.79 -10.02
N ARG A 154 -7.29 17.00 -9.49
CA ARG A 154 -8.04 17.56 -8.35
C ARG A 154 -9.54 17.67 -8.59
N TYR A 155 -9.94 17.95 -9.82
CA TYR A 155 -11.36 18.00 -10.21
C TYR A 155 -11.98 16.60 -10.33
N VAL A 156 -11.23 15.62 -10.86
CA VAL A 156 -11.70 14.25 -11.12
C VAL A 156 -11.67 13.36 -9.88
N LEU A 157 -10.80 13.65 -8.90
CA LEU A 157 -10.56 12.82 -7.73
C LEU A 157 -11.83 12.44 -6.94
N PRO A 158 -12.81 13.35 -6.69
CA PRO A 158 -14.04 12.98 -6.01
C PRO A 158 -14.88 11.96 -6.76
N HIS A 159 -14.79 11.94 -8.10
CA HIS A 159 -15.54 10.97 -8.91
C HIS A 159 -14.92 9.58 -8.79
N ILE A 160 -13.58 9.49 -8.82
CA ILE A 160 -12.85 8.23 -8.62
C ILE A 160 -13.16 7.65 -7.24
N LEU A 161 -13.28 8.49 -6.21
CA LEU A 161 -13.61 8.07 -4.85
C LEU A 161 -14.99 7.40 -4.72
N THR A 162 -15.93 7.73 -5.61
CA THR A 162 -17.32 7.26 -5.54
C THR A 162 -17.65 6.09 -6.47
N LEU A 163 -16.67 5.58 -7.23
CA LEU A 163 -16.82 4.39 -8.09
C LEU A 163 -16.76 3.10 -7.26
#